data_AF-A0A7S1X4X7-F1
#
_entry.id   AF-A0A7S1X4X7-F1
#
_cell.length_a   1.000
_cell.length_b   1.000
_cell.length_c   1.000
_cell.angle_alpha   90.00
_cell.angle_beta   90.00
_cell.angle_gamma   90.00
#
_symmetry.space_group_name_H-M   'P 1'
#
loop_
_entity.id
_entity.type
_entity.pdbx_description
1 polymer ?
#
loop_
_entity_poly.entity_id
_entity_poly.type
_entity_poly.pdbx_seq_one_letter_code
_entity_poly.pdbx_strand_id
1 'polypeptide(L)'
;ARNCQWELTSSSDTSCTMTLLPSEYTKGMWDYDFKVTQTIELKEGGLEATMCVHNTDTKDFTFTGSFHTYFACEDINDVAVGGLEGLTVLDRLADKEDTVTSDVTIAGPVDSVYYDVEANPL
;
A
#
# COMPACT_ATOMS: atom_id res chain seq x y z
N ALA A 1 -7.81 -2.21 -9.37
CA ALA A 1 -8.16 -2.23 -7.93
C ALA A 1 -8.97 -1.00 -7.50
N ARG A 2 -8.37 0.20 -7.37
CA ARG A 2 -9.04 1.41 -6.83
C ARG A 2 -10.18 2.02 -7.68
N ASN A 3 -10.37 1.54 -8.91
CA ASN A 3 -11.42 1.99 -9.83
C ASN A 3 -12.45 0.88 -10.14
N CYS A 4 -12.39 -0.23 -9.41
CA CYS A 4 -13.28 -1.36 -9.59
C CYS A 4 -14.22 -1.45 -8.39
N GLN A 5 -15.41 -2.00 -8.59
CA GLN A 5 -16.30 -2.33 -7.48
C GLN A 5 -15.85 -3.64 -6.85
N TRP A 6 -15.75 -3.66 -5.52
CA TRP A 6 -15.43 -4.85 -4.74
C TRP A 6 -16.70 -5.42 -4.13
N GLU A 7 -16.73 -6.73 -3.96
CA GLU A 7 -17.82 -7.42 -3.28
C GLU A 7 -17.46 -7.61 -1.80
N LEU A 8 -18.36 -7.23 -0.89
CA LEU A 8 -18.22 -7.59 0.53
C LEU A 8 -18.57 -9.08 0.68
N THR A 9 -17.59 -9.89 1.06
CA THR A 9 -17.72 -11.36 1.11
C THR A 9 -17.80 -11.92 2.52
N SER A 10 -17.36 -11.16 3.53
CA SER A 10 -17.49 -11.50 4.95
C SER A 10 -17.42 -10.23 5.79
N SER A 11 -18.12 -10.20 6.93
CA SER A 11 -18.05 -9.10 7.88
C SER A 11 -18.41 -9.54 9.30
N SER A 12 -17.83 -8.87 10.28
CA SER A 12 -18.18 -8.89 11.70
C SER A 12 -18.24 -7.45 12.23
N ASP A 13 -18.42 -7.29 13.55
CA ASP A 13 -18.42 -5.96 14.19
C ASP A 13 -17.07 -5.24 14.07
N THR A 14 -15.97 -5.98 13.89
CA THR A 14 -14.59 -5.43 13.89
C THR A 14 -13.79 -5.81 12.65
N SER A 15 -14.37 -6.52 11.68
CA SER A 15 -13.66 -6.97 10.49
C SER A 15 -14.54 -6.98 9.26
N CYS A 16 -13.95 -6.74 8.09
CA CYS A 16 -14.58 -7.02 6.81
C CYS A 16 -13.57 -7.59 5.81
N THR A 17 -14.04 -8.48 4.94
CA THR A 17 -13.28 -9.00 3.81
C THR A 17 -14.01 -8.67 2.52
N MET A 18 -13.36 -7.91 1.66
CA MET A 18 -13.83 -7.64 0.31
C MET A 18 -13.04 -8.45 -0.72
N THR A 19 -13.72 -8.88 -1.78
CA THR A 19 -13.12 -9.62 -2.90
C THR A 19 -13.31 -8.86 -4.21
N LEU A 20 -12.26 -8.83 -5.02
CA LEU A 20 -12.28 -8.39 -6.41
C LEU A 20 -11.95 -9.57 -7.32
N LEU A 21 -12.86 -9.84 -8.25
CA LEU A 21 -12.73 -10.85 -9.30
C LEU A 21 -12.65 -10.17 -10.68
N PRO A 22 -12.26 -10.91 -11.73
CA PRO A 22 -12.22 -10.38 -13.08
C PRO A 22 -13.64 -10.03 -13.55
N SER A 23 -13.71 -9.00 -14.39
CA SER A 23 -14.92 -8.54 -15.07
C SER A 23 -14.55 -8.18 -16.51
N GLU A 24 -15.55 -7.98 -17.37
CA GLU A 24 -15.33 -7.47 -18.73
C GLU A 24 -14.47 -6.19 -18.73
N TYR A 25 -14.70 -5.30 -17.76
CA TYR A 25 -13.93 -4.06 -17.61
C TYR A 25 -12.45 -4.32 -17.29
N THR A 26 -12.16 -5.18 -16.31
CA THR A 26 -10.77 -5.46 -15.94
C THR A 26 -10.05 -6.26 -17.02
N LYS A 27 -10.73 -7.24 -17.63
CA LYS A 27 -10.19 -8.05 -18.74
C LYS A 27 -9.88 -7.19 -19.97
N GLY A 28 -10.67 -6.15 -20.23
CA GLY A 28 -10.39 -5.17 -21.29
C GLY A 28 -9.11 -4.34 -21.08
N MET A 29 -8.66 -4.16 -19.84
CA MET A 29 -7.42 -3.43 -19.51
C MET A 29 -6.23 -4.37 -19.27
N TRP A 30 -6.49 -5.51 -18.66
CA TRP A 30 -5.50 -6.48 -18.22
C TRP A 30 -6.15 -7.88 -18.24
N ASP A 31 -5.90 -8.61 -19.34
CA ASP A 31 -6.54 -9.90 -19.63
C ASP A 31 -5.93 -11.06 -18.82
N TYR A 32 -6.18 -11.06 -17.51
CA TYR A 32 -5.80 -12.12 -16.59
C TYR A 32 -6.96 -12.49 -15.67
N ASP A 33 -7.05 -13.77 -15.34
CA ASP A 33 -7.87 -14.23 -14.23
C ASP A 33 -7.11 -14.10 -12.91
N PHE A 34 -7.76 -13.49 -11.93
CA PHE A 34 -7.16 -13.25 -10.61
C PHE A 34 -8.24 -13.27 -9.54
N LYS A 35 -7.82 -13.43 -8.29
CA LYS A 35 -8.65 -13.11 -7.13
C LYS A 35 -7.85 -12.23 -6.19
N VAL A 36 -8.36 -11.04 -5.90
CA VAL A 36 -7.80 -10.18 -4.84
C VAL A 36 -8.77 -10.20 -3.67
N THR A 37 -8.25 -10.46 -2.48
CA THR A 37 -9.00 -10.31 -1.22
C THR A 37 -8.31 -9.24 -0.38
N GLN A 38 -9.10 -8.34 0.18
CA GLN A 38 -8.65 -7.34 1.13
C GLN A 38 -9.44 -7.52 2.42
N THR A 39 -8.74 -7.77 3.51
CA THR A 39 -9.31 -7.88 4.85
C THR A 39 -8.87 -6.69 5.68
N ILE A 40 -9.84 -5.99 6.28
CA ILE A 40 -9.60 -4.92 7.24
C ILE A 40 -10.06 -5.43 8.61
N GLU A 41 -9.20 -5.30 9.61
CA GLU A 41 -9.47 -5.71 11.00
C GLU A 41 -9.15 -4.57 11.96
N LEU A 42 -10.13 -4.20 12.78
CA LEU A 42 -9.94 -3.32 13.92
C LEU A 42 -9.45 -4.16 15.10
N LYS A 43 -8.25 -3.84 15.58
CA LYS A 43 -7.62 -4.46 16.74
C LYS A 43 -7.56 -3.46 17.88
N GLU A 44 -7.28 -3.94 19.08
CA GLU A 44 -7.00 -3.05 20.21
C GLU A 44 -5.79 -2.16 19.85
N GLY A 45 -6.00 -0.85 19.83
CA GLY A 45 -4.95 0.12 19.53
C GLY A 45 -4.54 0.24 18.07
N GLY A 46 -5.24 -0.39 17.11
CA GLY A 46 -4.81 -0.31 15.71
C GLY A 46 -5.77 -0.88 14.67
N LEU A 47 -5.36 -0.75 13.41
CA LEU A 47 -6.02 -1.31 12.24
C LEU A 47 -5.02 -2.17 11.48
N GLU A 48 -5.39 -3.40 11.16
CA GLU A 48 -4.63 -4.26 10.26
C GLU A 48 -5.34 -4.35 8.92
N ALA A 49 -4.58 -4.16 7.84
CA ALA A 49 -5.06 -4.30 6.48
C ALA A 49 -4.22 -5.36 5.76
N THR A 50 -4.85 -6.47 5.39
CA THR A 50 -4.20 -7.57 4.68
C THR A 50 -4.73 -7.63 3.26
N MET A 51 -3.84 -7.74 2.28
CA MET A 51 -4.19 -7.95 0.87
C MET A 51 -3.56 -9.24 0.37
N CYS A 52 -4.37 -10.15 -0.15
CA CYS A 52 -3.92 -11.38 -0.77
C CYS A 52 -4.32 -11.38 -2.25
N VAL A 53 -3.33 -11.53 -3.13
CA VAL A 53 -3.50 -11.66 -4.57
C VAL A 53 -3.22 -13.11 -4.95
N HIS A 54 -4.21 -13.76 -5.56
CA HIS A 54 -4.10 -15.12 -6.06
C HIS A 54 -4.21 -15.11 -7.59
N ASN A 55 -3.20 -15.68 -8.25
CA ASN A 55 -3.26 -15.96 -9.68
C ASN A 55 -4.15 -17.19 -9.91
N THR A 56 -5.32 -16.98 -10.51
CA THR A 56 -6.27 -18.06 -10.87
C THR A 56 -6.26 -18.35 -12.37
N ASP A 57 -5.42 -17.66 -13.14
CA ASP A 57 -5.23 -17.91 -14.55
C ASP A 57 -4.34 -19.14 -14.78
N THR A 58 -4.35 -19.62 -16.00
CA THR A 58 -3.38 -20.59 -16.52
C THR A 58 -2.04 -19.94 -16.89
N LYS A 59 -2.04 -18.62 -17.09
CA LYS A 59 -0.86 -17.82 -17.44
C LYS A 59 -0.23 -17.22 -16.18
N ASP A 60 1.09 -17.19 -16.14
CA ASP A 60 1.81 -16.40 -15.14
C ASP A 60 1.58 -14.90 -15.37
N PHE A 61 1.46 -14.14 -14.28
CA PHE A 61 1.49 -12.69 -14.32
C PHE A 61 2.44 -12.11 -13.29
N THR A 62 2.92 -10.90 -13.56
CA THR A 62 3.67 -10.08 -12.62
C THR A 62 2.85 -8.86 -12.23
N PHE A 63 3.04 -8.37 -11.01
CA PHE A 63 2.37 -7.17 -10.53
C PHE A 63 3.20 -6.49 -9.45
N THR A 64 2.89 -5.22 -9.19
CA THR A 64 3.25 -4.51 -7.97
C THR A 64 1.97 -4.08 -7.27
N GLY A 65 2.05 -3.85 -5.96
CA GLY A 65 0.92 -3.39 -5.17
C GLY A 65 1.39 -2.59 -3.98
N SER A 66 0.54 -1.67 -3.52
CA SER A 66 0.78 -0.88 -2.32
C SER A 66 -0.53 -0.51 -1.65
N PHE A 67 -0.47 -0.22 -0.35
CA PHE A 67 -1.51 0.53 0.33
C PHE A 67 -1.14 2.01 0.27
N HIS A 68 -2.01 2.82 -0.34
CA HIS A 68 -1.79 4.25 -0.47
C HIS A 68 -2.39 4.99 0.75
N THR A 69 -1.88 4.67 1.94
CA THR A 69 -2.42 5.14 3.22
C THR A 69 -2.17 6.64 3.41
N TYR A 70 -3.20 7.37 3.83
CA TYR A 70 -3.10 8.77 4.24
C TYR A 70 -3.26 8.83 5.76
N PHE A 71 -2.19 9.20 6.47
CA PHE A 71 -2.23 9.42 7.91
C PHE A 71 -2.68 10.85 8.21
N ALA A 72 -3.58 11.01 9.17
CA ALA A 72 -3.98 12.32 9.65
C ALA A 72 -2.87 12.91 10.54
N CYS A 73 -2.60 14.19 10.36
CA CYS A 73 -1.73 15.00 11.22
C CYS A 73 -2.39 16.35 11.49
N GLU A 74 -2.03 17.01 12.58
CA GLU A 74 -2.55 18.34 12.91
C GLU A 74 -1.91 19.43 12.05
N ASP A 75 -0.57 19.45 12.02
CA ASP A 75 0.23 20.34 11.17
C ASP A 75 1.39 19.53 10.56
N ILE A 76 1.53 19.61 9.23
CA ILE A 76 2.58 18.91 8.49
C ILE A 76 3.99 19.40 8.85
N ASN A 77 4.12 20.66 9.31
CA ASN A 77 5.41 21.25 9.69
C ASN A 77 5.98 20.63 10.98
N ASP A 78 5.13 20.01 11.81
CA ASP A 78 5.51 19.35 13.06
C ASP A 78 5.67 17.83 12.91
N VAL A 79 5.51 17.30 11.69
CA VAL A 79 5.65 15.86 11.41
C VAL A 79 7.09 15.50 11.09
N ALA A 80 7.56 14.43 11.75
CA ALA A 80 8.79 13.73 11.41
C ALA A 80 8.51 12.23 11.29
N VAL A 81 9.02 11.59 10.23
CA VAL A 81 8.90 10.14 10.00
C VAL A 81 10.24 9.48 10.29
N GLY A 82 10.30 8.73 11.40
CA GLY A 82 11.47 7.95 11.79
C GLY A 82 11.46 6.51 11.28
N GLY A 83 12.50 5.74 11.64
CA GLY A 83 12.65 4.34 11.24
C GLY A 83 13.18 4.14 9.81
N LEU A 84 13.64 5.21 9.15
CA LEU A 84 14.15 5.17 7.78
C LEU A 84 15.65 5.49 7.68
N GLU A 85 16.31 5.88 8.78
CA GLU A 85 17.72 6.25 8.79
C GLU A 85 18.62 5.09 8.31
N GLY A 86 19.61 5.40 7.47
CA GLY A 86 20.53 4.44 6.88
C GLY A 86 19.99 3.70 5.65
N LEU A 87 18.69 3.82 5.33
CA LEU A 87 18.12 3.20 4.15
C LEU A 87 18.46 3.97 2.87
N THR A 88 18.46 3.24 1.75
CA THR A 88 18.49 3.84 0.41
C THR A 88 17.14 4.47 0.11
N VAL A 89 17.14 5.70 -0.40
CA VAL A 89 15.94 6.41 -0.84
C VAL A 89 16.11 6.89 -2.28
N LEU A 90 15.07 6.72 -3.09
CA LEU A 90 14.92 7.38 -4.39
C LEU A 90 14.02 8.60 -4.24
N ASP A 91 14.57 9.80 -4.44
CA ASP A 91 13.77 11.01 -4.66
C ASP A 91 13.29 11.02 -6.11
N ARG A 92 11.98 10.87 -6.30
CA ARG A 92 11.36 10.83 -7.63
C ARG A 92 11.24 12.20 -8.28
N LEU A 93 11.25 13.28 -7.49
CA LEU A 93 11.21 14.65 -8.02
C LEU A 93 12.56 15.02 -8.65
N ALA A 94 13.65 14.56 -8.05
CA ALA A 94 15.01 14.78 -8.55
C ALA A 94 15.55 13.64 -9.44
N ASP A 95 14.85 12.49 -9.47
CA ASP A 95 15.29 11.24 -10.11
C ASP A 95 16.69 10.81 -9.64
N LYS A 96 16.89 10.83 -8.30
CA LYS A 96 18.19 10.60 -7.67
C LYS A 96 18.07 9.69 -6.45
N GLU A 97 19.00 8.75 -6.31
CA GLU A 97 19.18 7.96 -5.10
C GLU A 97 20.12 8.63 -4.09
N ASP A 98 19.81 8.44 -2.81
CA ASP A 98 20.62 8.89 -1.68
C ASP A 98 20.45 7.95 -0.47
N THR A 99 21.10 8.28 0.65
CA THR A 99 20.92 7.60 1.94
C THR A 99 20.21 8.52 2.92
N VAL A 100 19.21 7.99 3.62
CA VAL A 100 18.50 8.74 4.68
C VAL A 100 19.44 8.94 5.87
N THR A 101 19.59 10.16 6.34
CA THR A 101 20.57 10.53 7.39
C THR A 101 19.92 10.98 8.71
N SER A 102 18.60 11.12 8.73
CA SER A 102 17.80 11.53 9.88
C SER A 102 16.32 11.23 9.63
N ASP A 103 15.47 11.49 10.62
CA ASP A 103 14.02 11.50 10.41
C ASP A 103 13.62 12.41 9.23
N VAL A 104 12.59 11.98 8.50
CA VAL A 104 12.09 12.67 7.31
C VAL A 104 11.08 13.73 7.74
N THR A 105 11.44 15.00 7.57
CA THR A 105 10.54 16.15 7.76
C THR A 105 9.95 16.61 6.43
N ILE A 106 8.76 17.20 6.44
CA ILE A 106 8.03 17.59 5.22
C ILE A 106 7.93 19.12 5.14
N ALA A 107 8.93 19.77 4.56
CA ALA A 107 8.98 21.22 4.37
C ALA A 107 8.56 21.70 2.96
N GLY A 108 8.18 20.76 2.10
CA GLY A 108 7.83 21.00 0.70
C GLY A 108 7.29 19.74 0.03
N PRO A 109 7.14 19.72 -1.31
CA PRO A 109 6.76 18.52 -2.02
C PRO A 109 7.76 17.40 -1.78
N VAL A 110 7.25 16.23 -1.37
CA VAL A 110 8.03 15.00 -1.19
C VAL A 110 7.37 13.91 -2.04
N ASP A 111 8.17 13.25 -2.87
CA ASP A 111 7.79 12.01 -3.56
C ASP A 111 9.02 11.10 -3.56
N SER A 112 9.03 10.15 -2.62
CA SER A 112 10.21 9.33 -2.34
C SER A 112 9.85 7.86 -2.15
N VAL A 113 10.74 6.97 -2.59
CA VAL A 113 10.64 5.52 -2.38
C VAL A 113 11.80 5.07 -1.52
N TYR A 114 11.50 4.52 -0.35
CA TYR A 114 12.49 3.97 0.57
C TYR A 114 12.60 2.46 0.35
N TYR A 115 13.82 1.96 0.22
CA TYR A 115 14.08 0.55 -0.06
C TYR A 115 14.45 -0.23 1.20
N ASP A 116 14.23 -1.54 1.16
CA ASP A 116 14.65 -2.50 2.19
C ASP A 116 14.18 -2.14 3.62
N VAL A 117 13.00 -1.52 3.73
CA VAL A 117 12.37 -1.17 5.01
C VAL A 117 11.95 -2.44 5.74
N GLU A 118 12.39 -2.61 6.98
CA GLU A 118 11.99 -3.73 7.83
C GLU A 118 10.51 -3.65 8.24
N ALA A 119 9.91 -4.81 8.56
CA ALA A 119 8.58 -4.84 9.14
C ALA A 119 8.62 -4.27 10.57
N ASN A 120 7.89 -3.17 10.81
CA ASN A 120 7.89 -2.39 12.06
C ASN A 120 9.28 -1.82 12.41
N PRO A 121 9.76 -0.80 11.70
CA PRO A 121 11.12 -0.28 11.83
C PRO A 121 11.37 0.58 13.09
N LEU A 122 10.43 0.59 14.05
CA LEU A 122 10.50 1.32 15.33
C LEU A 122 10.11 0.43 16.50
#